data_AF-A0A1C2HPP3-F1
#
_entry.id   AF-A0A1C2HPP3-F1
#
_cell.length_a   1.000
_cell.length_b   1.000
_cell.length_c   1.000
_cell.angle_alpha   90.00
_cell.angle_beta   90.00
_cell.angle_gamma   90.00
#
_symmetry.space_group_name_H-M   'P 1'
#
loop_
_entity.id
_entity.type
_entity.pdbx_description
1 polymer ?
#
loop_
_entity_poly.entity_id
_entity_poly.type
_entity_poly.pdbx_seq_one_letter_code
_entity_poly.pdbx_strand_id
1 'polypeptide(L)'
;MRRLFTYGLVIGLAVVAGWKSFKNDEAVALERTDNMAFKCLQEYSGTDVEPHDAYSIAEAERIWGTPLSPDMIPVGGVDLPGWTKACQYDPERPDLLEGEYRDRSLRYVGRFQLRMEDGSAVPVDALDAYYASHFIGGSGLIMYPNDTSRFRVPRLIAVPMDPSGYISR
;
A
#
# COMPACT_ATOMS: atom_id res chain seq x y z
N MET A 1 7.80 -18.39 72.67
CA MET A 1 8.36 -17.34 73.54
C MET A 1 8.79 -16.18 72.66
N ARG A 2 8.54 -14.96 73.13
CA ARG A 2 8.71 -13.68 72.42
C ARG A 2 10.06 -13.08 72.85
N ARG A 3 10.63 -12.22 71.98
CA ARG A 3 11.72 -11.23 72.18
C ARG A 3 13.14 -11.70 71.83
N LEU A 4 14.06 -10.88 71.30
CA LEU A 4 14.12 -9.66 70.45
C LEU A 4 15.54 -9.08 70.70
N PHE A 5 16.17 -8.54 69.63
CA PHE A 5 17.19 -7.47 69.67
C PHE A 5 18.61 -7.86 70.19
N THR A 6 19.79 -7.39 69.71
CA THR A 6 20.15 -6.32 68.75
C THR A 6 21.64 -6.21 68.42
N TYR A 7 21.89 -5.68 67.21
CA TYR A 7 22.93 -4.74 66.72
C TYR A 7 24.43 -5.11 66.71
N GLY A 8 25.02 -4.89 65.52
CA GLY A 8 26.46 -4.79 65.29
C GLY A 8 26.77 -4.48 63.82
N LEU A 9 26.56 -3.22 63.42
CA LEU A 9 26.85 -2.64 62.11
C LEU A 9 28.37 -2.49 61.89
N VAL A 10 28.93 -2.99 60.80
CA VAL A 10 30.13 -2.40 60.18
C VAL A 10 29.96 -2.37 58.67
N ILE A 11 29.98 -1.15 58.15
CA ILE A 11 29.91 -0.77 56.74
C ILE A 11 31.29 -1.01 56.13
N GLY A 12 31.36 -1.81 55.07
CA GLY A 12 32.52 -1.94 54.20
C GLY A 12 32.13 -1.62 52.76
N LEU A 13 32.32 -0.37 52.35
CA LEU A 13 32.25 0.07 50.96
C LEU A 13 33.42 -0.52 50.15
N ALA A 14 33.12 -1.24 49.08
CA ALA A 14 34.03 -1.43 47.96
C ALA A 14 33.22 -1.42 46.65
N VAL A 15 33.28 -0.26 45.99
CA VAL A 15 32.96 0.02 44.58
C VAL A 15 33.99 -0.78 43.73
N VAL A 16 33.71 -1.42 42.59
CA VAL A 16 33.53 -0.83 41.25
C VAL A 16 33.28 -1.97 40.24
N ALA A 17 32.35 -1.70 39.31
CA ALA A 17 32.21 -2.20 37.93
C ALA A 17 31.97 -3.70 37.63
N GLY A 18 30.87 -3.95 36.91
CA GLY A 18 30.69 -5.19 36.17
C GLY A 18 29.27 -5.42 35.63
N TRP A 19 28.62 -4.42 35.05
CA TRP A 19 27.45 -4.66 34.20
C TRP A 19 27.92 -5.34 32.90
N LYS A 20 27.57 -6.61 32.71
CA LYS A 20 27.46 -7.23 31.38
C LYS A 20 26.18 -8.05 31.31
N SER A 21 25.13 -7.36 30.90
CA SER A 21 24.04 -7.94 30.13
C SER A 21 24.60 -8.36 28.77
N PHE A 22 24.48 -9.63 28.40
CA PHE A 22 24.64 -10.09 27.00
C PHE A 22 23.74 -11.32 26.80
N LYS A 23 22.43 -11.10 26.73
CA LYS A 23 21.59 -11.76 25.73
C LYS A 23 21.79 -10.93 24.47
N ASN A 24 22.45 -11.46 23.45
CA ASN A 24 22.65 -10.73 22.20
C ASN A 24 22.79 -11.70 21.00
N ASP A 25 21.90 -12.68 20.94
CA ASP A 25 21.69 -13.51 19.73
C ASP A 25 20.44 -13.07 18.93
N GLU A 26 19.76 -11.98 19.33
CA GLU A 26 18.56 -11.45 18.65
C GLU A 26 18.81 -10.15 17.88
N ALA A 27 20.07 -9.72 17.72
CA ALA A 27 20.43 -8.47 17.07
C ALA A 27 20.80 -8.60 15.57
N VAL A 28 20.48 -9.72 14.92
CA VAL A 28 20.71 -9.89 13.47
C VAL A 28 19.39 -9.96 12.66
N ALA A 29 18.23 -9.91 13.33
CA ALA A 29 16.92 -9.98 12.66
C ALA A 29 16.02 -8.73 12.82
N LEU A 30 16.56 -7.62 13.35
CA LEU A 30 15.79 -6.41 13.66
C LEU A 30 16.36 -5.09 13.11
N GLU A 31 17.35 -5.14 12.20
CA GLU A 31 17.81 -3.97 11.43
C GLU A 31 17.33 -4.01 9.96
N ARG A 32 16.06 -4.38 9.74
CA ARG A 32 15.39 -4.21 8.43
C ARG A 32 14.10 -3.42 8.60
N THR A 33 14.18 -2.28 9.29
CA THR A 33 13.12 -1.27 9.31
C THR A 33 13.73 0.11 9.18
N ASP A 34 13.03 0.95 8.41
CA ASP A 34 13.18 2.40 8.26
C ASP A 34 13.87 2.86 6.96
N ASN A 35 13.12 2.81 5.83
CA ASN A 35 13.00 3.92 4.85
C ASN A 35 12.46 3.55 3.45
N MET A 36 11.94 2.36 3.19
CA MET A 36 11.11 2.16 2.00
C MET A 36 9.64 2.36 2.38
N ALA A 37 9.16 3.60 2.24
CA ALA A 37 7.73 3.84 2.21
C ALA A 37 7.13 2.99 1.08
N PHE A 38 6.21 2.09 1.41
CA PHE A 38 5.47 1.33 0.40
C PHE A 38 4.78 2.31 -0.54
N LYS A 39 5.13 2.28 -1.82
CA LYS A 39 4.58 3.19 -2.83
C LYS A 39 3.21 2.71 -3.28
N CYS A 40 2.31 3.64 -3.53
CA CYS A 40 0.96 3.36 -4.00
C CYS A 40 0.75 3.94 -5.38
N LEU A 41 -0.26 3.41 -6.08
CA LEU A 41 -0.79 4.01 -7.31
C LEU A 41 -1.11 5.49 -7.07
N GLN A 42 -0.79 6.32 -8.06
CA GLN A 42 -0.98 7.76 -7.98
C GLN A 42 -2.24 8.22 -8.71
N GLU A 43 -2.88 9.24 -8.16
CA GLU A 43 -3.92 10.00 -8.84
C GLU A 43 -3.29 10.88 -9.92
N TYR A 44 -4.06 11.22 -10.96
CA TYR A 44 -3.62 12.21 -11.93
C TYR A 44 -3.46 13.59 -11.29
N SER A 45 -2.26 14.15 -11.31
CA SER A 45 -1.96 15.47 -10.72
C SER A 45 -2.02 16.64 -11.71
N GLY A 46 -2.39 16.40 -12.97
CA GLY A 46 -2.42 17.45 -13.98
C GLY A 46 -3.69 18.31 -13.91
N THR A 47 -3.57 19.56 -14.35
CA THR A 47 -4.68 20.53 -14.37
C THR A 47 -5.60 20.39 -15.57
N ASP A 48 -5.25 19.53 -16.54
CA ASP A 48 -5.88 19.44 -17.86
C ASP A 48 -6.86 18.27 -18.00
N VAL A 49 -7.30 17.72 -16.87
CA VAL A 49 -8.42 16.77 -16.81
C VAL A 49 -9.47 17.44 -15.94
N GLU A 50 -10.67 17.64 -16.50
CA GLU A 50 -11.82 18.03 -15.69
C GLU A 50 -11.92 17.05 -14.52
N PRO A 51 -12.19 17.54 -13.29
CA PRO A 51 -12.22 16.71 -12.10
C PRO A 51 -13.03 15.47 -12.41
N HIS A 52 -12.38 14.32 -12.24
CA HIS A 52 -12.99 13.02 -12.46
C HIS A 52 -14.35 13.03 -11.75
N ASP A 53 -15.44 12.95 -12.51
CA ASP A 53 -16.80 12.74 -11.97
C ASP A 53 -16.90 11.30 -11.43
N ALA A 54 -15.95 10.93 -10.56
CA ALA A 54 -16.09 9.81 -9.66
C ALA A 54 -17.39 10.06 -8.90
N TYR A 55 -18.29 9.10 -9.03
CA TYR A 55 -19.54 9.19 -8.30
C TYR A 55 -19.26 9.20 -6.80
N SER A 56 -20.09 9.93 -6.05
CA SER A 56 -19.78 10.30 -4.67
C SER A 56 -19.36 9.12 -3.79
N ILE A 57 -18.44 9.35 -2.85
CA ILE A 57 -18.02 8.36 -1.84
C ILE A 57 -19.25 7.72 -1.17
N ALA A 58 -20.24 8.53 -0.77
CA ALA A 58 -21.47 8.05 -0.15
C ALA A 58 -22.25 7.05 -1.03
N GLU A 59 -22.26 7.27 -2.35
CA GLU A 59 -22.85 6.31 -3.27
C GLU A 59 -22.00 5.03 -3.39
N ALA A 60 -20.67 5.11 -3.40
CA ALA A 60 -19.78 3.94 -3.42
C ALA A 60 -19.95 3.07 -2.17
N GLU A 61 -20.05 3.69 -1.00
CA GLU A 61 -20.30 3.02 0.27
C GLU A 61 -21.68 2.37 0.33
N ARG A 62 -22.71 3.08 -0.15
CA ARG A 62 -24.07 2.54 -0.25
C ARG A 62 -24.14 1.34 -1.20
N ILE A 63 -23.40 1.38 -2.30
CA ILE A 63 -23.32 0.30 -3.27
C ILE A 63 -22.71 -0.93 -2.59
N TRP A 64 -21.52 -0.83 -2.02
CA TRP A 64 -20.82 -2.01 -1.49
C TRP A 64 -21.14 -2.35 -0.04
N GLY A 65 -22.01 -1.59 0.62
CA GLY A 65 -22.37 -1.78 2.03
C GLY A 65 -21.18 -1.67 2.99
N THR A 66 -20.09 -1.04 2.57
CA THR A 66 -18.84 -0.93 3.33
C THR A 66 -18.20 0.44 3.10
N PRO A 67 -17.59 1.06 4.13
CA PRO A 67 -16.92 2.35 3.99
C PRO A 67 -15.83 2.33 2.92
N LEU A 68 -15.59 3.48 2.29
CA LEU A 68 -14.46 3.69 1.40
C LEU A 68 -13.24 4.03 2.26
N SER A 69 -12.08 3.48 1.92
CA SER A 69 -10.85 3.84 2.64
C SER A 69 -10.52 5.31 2.36
N PRO A 70 -10.11 6.11 3.36
CA PRO A 70 -9.85 7.55 3.19
C PRO A 70 -8.68 7.87 2.25
N ASP A 71 -7.88 6.86 1.91
CA ASP A 71 -6.71 6.94 1.04
C ASP A 71 -6.94 6.29 -0.34
N MET A 72 -8.19 5.96 -0.67
CA MET A 72 -8.56 5.64 -2.04
C MET A 72 -8.58 6.89 -2.90
N ILE A 73 -8.00 6.76 -4.09
CA ILE A 73 -8.00 7.79 -5.12
C ILE A 73 -9.14 7.57 -6.11
N PRO A 74 -9.74 8.64 -6.65
CA PRO A 74 -10.68 8.52 -7.74
C PRO A 74 -9.95 8.08 -9.02
N VAL A 75 -10.60 7.22 -9.79
CA VAL A 75 -10.18 6.86 -11.15
C VAL A 75 -11.40 6.91 -12.06
N GLY A 76 -11.16 7.04 -13.36
CA GLY A 76 -12.19 7.01 -14.38
C GLY A 76 -12.68 8.38 -14.79
N GLY A 77 -13.41 8.44 -15.90
CA GLY A 77 -14.20 9.62 -16.26
C GLY A 77 -15.69 9.38 -15.99
N VAL A 78 -16.52 10.25 -16.55
CA VAL A 78 -17.99 10.13 -16.51
C VAL A 78 -18.49 8.72 -16.90
N ASP A 79 -17.85 8.08 -17.88
CA ASP A 79 -18.28 6.79 -18.41
C ASP A 79 -17.82 5.57 -17.59
N LEU A 80 -16.68 5.67 -16.89
CA LEU A 80 -16.07 4.56 -16.16
C LEU A 80 -15.58 4.97 -14.75
N PRO A 81 -16.43 5.62 -13.93
CA PRO A 81 -15.99 6.17 -12.66
C PRO A 81 -15.77 5.06 -11.62
N GLY A 82 -14.71 5.18 -10.83
CA GLY A 82 -14.35 4.23 -9.78
C GLY A 82 -13.40 4.81 -8.75
N TRP A 83 -13.02 3.96 -7.80
CA TRP A 83 -12.14 4.25 -6.68
C TRP A 83 -11.11 3.14 -6.56
N THR A 84 -9.86 3.49 -6.27
CA THR A 84 -8.82 2.49 -6.11
C THR A 84 -7.81 2.88 -5.05
N LYS A 85 -7.20 1.87 -4.45
CA LYS A 85 -5.93 1.98 -3.77
C LYS A 85 -5.20 0.67 -4.00
N ALA A 86 -4.00 0.71 -4.55
CA ALA A 86 -3.12 -0.44 -4.52
C ALA A 86 -1.71 0.03 -4.22
N CYS A 87 -1.04 -0.66 -3.31
CA CYS A 87 0.30 -0.32 -2.85
C CYS A 87 1.20 -1.51 -3.01
N GLN A 88 2.46 -1.25 -3.30
CA GLN A 88 3.51 -2.26 -3.21
C GLN A 88 3.46 -2.87 -1.81
N TYR A 89 3.46 -4.19 -1.71
CA TYR A 89 3.52 -4.90 -0.42
C TYR A 89 4.84 -5.65 -0.23
N ASP A 90 5.60 -5.82 -1.31
CA ASP A 90 6.90 -6.49 -1.32
C ASP A 90 7.95 -5.58 -1.98
N PRO A 91 8.95 -5.08 -1.24
CA PRO A 91 9.98 -4.19 -1.78
C PRO A 91 10.87 -4.87 -2.84
N GLU A 92 10.97 -6.20 -2.82
CA GLU A 92 11.74 -6.99 -3.79
C GLU A 92 10.94 -7.29 -5.07
N ARG A 93 9.63 -7.01 -5.05
CA ARG A 93 8.70 -7.21 -6.17
C ARG A 93 7.93 -5.93 -6.48
N PRO A 94 8.57 -4.95 -7.16
CA PRO A 94 7.93 -3.68 -7.53
C PRO A 94 6.75 -3.86 -8.49
N ASP A 95 6.63 -5.02 -9.13
CA ASP A 95 5.50 -5.39 -9.97
C ASP A 95 4.27 -5.88 -9.19
N LEU A 96 4.38 -6.13 -7.88
CA LEU A 96 3.30 -6.70 -7.07
C LEU A 96 2.70 -5.68 -6.12
N LEU A 97 1.40 -5.47 -6.27
CA LEU A 97 0.61 -4.57 -5.44
C LEU A 97 -0.46 -5.35 -4.69
N GLU A 98 -0.91 -4.82 -3.56
CA GLU A 98 -2.08 -5.27 -2.83
C GLU A 98 -3.01 -4.08 -2.60
N GLY A 99 -4.30 -4.32 -2.74
CA GLY A 99 -5.29 -3.31 -2.41
C GLY A 99 -6.67 -3.65 -2.95
N GLU A 100 -7.35 -2.60 -3.40
CA GLU A 100 -8.77 -2.66 -3.71
C GLU A 100 -9.15 -1.72 -4.83
N TYR A 101 -10.06 -2.18 -5.69
CA TYR A 101 -10.75 -1.39 -6.71
C TYR A 101 -12.27 -1.51 -6.50
N ARG A 102 -13.01 -0.41 -6.67
CA ARG A 102 -14.47 -0.37 -6.62
C ARG A 102 -15.04 0.53 -7.70
N ASP A 103 -16.07 0.06 -8.39
CA ASP A 103 -17.00 0.89 -9.15
C ASP A 103 -18.45 0.46 -8.88
N ARG A 104 -19.41 0.92 -9.70
CA ARG A 104 -20.83 0.59 -9.52
C ARG A 104 -21.18 -0.88 -9.78
N SER A 105 -20.35 -1.55 -10.58
CA SER A 105 -20.58 -2.90 -11.11
C SER A 105 -19.68 -3.95 -10.44
N LEU A 106 -18.48 -3.57 -10.02
CA LEU A 106 -17.45 -4.47 -9.55
C LEU A 106 -16.73 -3.95 -8.32
N ARG A 107 -16.43 -4.86 -7.40
CA ARG A 107 -15.45 -4.68 -6.33
C ARG A 107 -14.43 -5.79 -6.42
N TYR A 108 -13.17 -5.41 -6.37
CA TYR A 108 -12.04 -6.32 -6.32
C TYR A 108 -11.19 -6.01 -5.09
N VAL A 109 -10.90 -7.01 -4.25
CA VAL A 109 -9.98 -6.90 -3.11
C VAL A 109 -8.93 -8.00 -3.24
N GLY A 110 -7.65 -7.64 -3.32
CA GLY A 110 -6.57 -8.60 -3.44
C GLY A 110 -5.33 -8.02 -4.10
N ARG A 111 -4.55 -8.91 -4.74
CA ARG A 111 -3.27 -8.57 -5.34
C ARG A 111 -3.38 -8.22 -6.81
N PHE A 112 -2.60 -7.23 -7.23
CA PHE A 112 -2.44 -6.87 -8.62
C PHE A 112 -1.00 -7.14 -9.06
N GLN A 113 -0.84 -7.54 -10.32
CA GLN A 113 0.45 -7.54 -10.99
C GLN A 113 0.50 -6.41 -12.02
N LEU A 114 1.48 -5.52 -11.89
CA LEU A 114 1.81 -4.55 -12.91
C LEU A 114 2.38 -5.27 -14.14
N ARG A 115 1.89 -4.88 -15.32
CA ARG A 115 2.35 -5.39 -16.61
C ARG A 115 2.34 -4.28 -17.64
N MET A 116 3.36 -4.24 -18.49
CA MET A 116 3.31 -3.42 -19.69
C MET A 116 2.39 -4.07 -20.71
N GLU A 117 1.57 -3.27 -21.39
CA GLU A 117 0.62 -3.76 -22.42
C GLU A 117 1.36 -4.46 -23.58
N ASP A 118 2.60 -4.06 -23.87
CA ASP A 118 3.46 -4.65 -24.90
C ASP A 118 4.28 -5.87 -24.42
N GLY A 119 4.12 -6.28 -23.16
CA GLY A 119 4.84 -7.40 -22.56
C GLY A 119 6.29 -7.10 -22.15
N SER A 120 6.76 -5.86 -22.29
CA SER A 120 8.07 -5.44 -21.78
C SER A 120 8.12 -5.45 -20.24
N ALA A 121 9.33 -5.33 -19.69
CA ALA A 121 9.53 -5.29 -18.25
C ALA A 121 8.94 -4.00 -17.66
N VAL A 122 8.31 -4.12 -16.49
CA VAL A 122 7.78 -2.97 -15.75
C VAL A 122 8.95 -2.13 -15.22
N PRO A 123 8.96 -0.80 -15.43
CA PRO A 123 9.96 0.09 -14.85
C PRO A 123 9.97 0.03 -13.31
N VAL A 124 11.15 0.11 -12.69
CA VAL A 124 11.30 0.07 -11.22
C VAL A 124 10.62 1.27 -10.54
N ASP A 125 10.53 2.39 -11.25
CA ASP A 125 9.92 3.65 -10.85
C ASP A 125 8.49 3.82 -11.40
N ALA A 126 7.85 2.74 -11.87
CA ALA A 126 6.52 2.79 -12.50
C ALA A 126 5.46 3.49 -11.63
N LEU A 127 5.48 3.30 -10.31
CA LEU A 127 4.53 3.94 -9.39
C LEU A 127 4.76 5.45 -9.20
N ASP A 128 5.90 6.00 -9.63
CA ASP A 128 6.15 7.45 -9.66
C ASP A 128 5.94 8.05 -11.05
N ALA A 129 6.16 7.24 -12.09
CA ALA A 129 6.09 7.68 -13.47
C ALA A 129 4.67 7.59 -14.07
N TYR A 130 3.76 6.83 -13.47
CA TYR A 130 2.42 6.56 -13.99
C TYR A 130 1.31 6.89 -12.99
N TYR A 131 0.18 7.40 -13.50
CA TYR A 131 -1.06 7.57 -12.74
C TYR A 131 -2.11 6.53 -13.11
N ALA A 132 -2.96 6.17 -12.15
CA ALA A 132 -4.10 5.29 -12.35
C ALA A 132 -5.22 6.03 -13.09
N SER A 133 -5.71 5.45 -14.19
CA SER A 133 -6.69 6.11 -15.06
C SER A 133 -8.09 5.54 -14.95
N HIS A 134 -8.32 4.27 -15.26
CA HIS A 134 -9.64 3.64 -15.23
C HIS A 134 -9.49 2.13 -15.26
N PHE A 135 -10.54 1.40 -14.89
CA PHE A 135 -10.55 -0.05 -14.92
C PHE A 135 -11.33 -0.58 -16.11
N ILE A 136 -10.83 -1.64 -16.74
CA ILE A 136 -11.54 -2.39 -17.78
C ILE A 136 -11.77 -3.80 -17.25
N GLY A 137 -13.04 -4.20 -17.16
CA GLY A 137 -13.45 -5.53 -16.74
C GLY A 137 -12.74 -6.62 -17.55
N GLY A 138 -12.09 -7.56 -16.86
CA GLY A 138 -11.32 -8.65 -17.47
C GLY A 138 -9.88 -8.29 -17.87
N SER A 139 -9.52 -7.01 -17.92
CA SER A 139 -8.16 -6.55 -18.25
C SER A 139 -7.40 -6.07 -17.01
N GLY A 140 -8.00 -5.19 -16.22
CA GLY A 140 -7.37 -4.58 -15.03
C GLY A 140 -7.43 -3.05 -15.04
N LEU A 141 -6.66 -2.46 -14.13
CA LEU A 141 -6.57 -1.00 -13.99
C LEU A 141 -5.52 -0.44 -14.96
N ILE A 142 -5.98 0.39 -15.89
CA ILE A 142 -5.15 1.05 -16.89
C ILE A 142 -4.44 2.26 -16.26
N MET A 143 -3.15 2.38 -16.55
CA MET A 143 -2.30 3.47 -16.09
C MET A 143 -1.60 4.15 -17.26
N TYR A 144 -1.46 5.46 -17.18
CA TYR A 144 -0.77 6.29 -18.18
C TYR A 144 0.43 6.99 -17.55
N PRO A 145 1.47 7.29 -18.34
CA PRO A 145 2.60 8.02 -17.80
C PRO A 145 2.21 9.48 -17.50
N ASN A 146 2.89 10.06 -16.52
CA ASN A 146 2.67 11.43 -16.04
C ASN A 146 3.12 12.50 -17.04
N ASP A 147 4.05 12.17 -17.95
CA ASP A 147 4.61 13.08 -18.97
C ASP A 147 3.70 13.22 -20.21
N THR A 148 2.53 13.84 -20.01
CA THR A 148 1.71 14.65 -20.95
C THR A 148 1.66 14.30 -22.46
N SER A 149 1.78 13.04 -22.83
CA SER A 149 1.46 12.55 -24.18
C SER A 149 0.44 11.43 -24.06
N ARG A 150 -0.87 11.75 -23.94
CA ARG A 150 -1.95 10.73 -23.87
C ARG A 150 -2.08 9.89 -25.16
N PHE A 151 -1.34 10.24 -26.21
CA PHE A 151 -1.39 9.59 -27.51
C PHE A 151 -0.14 8.73 -27.73
N ARG A 152 -0.32 7.40 -27.75
CA ARG A 152 0.68 6.37 -28.12
C ARG A 152 1.88 6.20 -27.18
N VAL A 153 1.64 6.22 -25.88
CA VAL A 153 2.63 5.77 -24.89
C VAL A 153 2.28 4.35 -24.43
N PRO A 154 3.29 3.48 -24.22
CA PRO A 154 3.08 2.16 -23.64
C PRO A 154 2.28 2.27 -22.34
N ARG A 155 1.14 1.58 -22.29
CA ARG A 155 0.29 1.57 -21.11
C ARG A 155 0.81 0.55 -20.11
N LEU A 156 0.71 0.92 -18.85
CA LEU A 156 0.90 0.01 -17.73
C LEU A 156 -0.48 -0.45 -17.25
N ILE A 157 -0.60 -1.72 -16.88
CA ILE A 157 -1.85 -2.32 -16.42
C ILE A 157 -1.61 -3.01 -15.08
N ALA A 158 -2.39 -2.67 -14.06
CA ALA A 158 -2.45 -3.45 -12.82
C ALA A 158 -3.52 -4.54 -12.97
N VAL A 159 -3.07 -5.78 -13.21
CA VAL A 159 -3.91 -6.93 -13.50
C VAL A 159 -4.27 -7.66 -12.20
N PRO A 160 -5.56 -7.83 -11.87
CA PRO A 160 -5.99 -8.63 -10.72
C PRO A 160 -5.46 -10.07 -10.79
N MET A 161 -4.87 -10.56 -9.70
CA MET A 161 -4.26 -11.89 -9.64
C MET A 161 -5.14 -12.93 -8.95
N ASP A 162 -6.04 -12.49 -8.07
CA ASP A 162 -6.80 -13.36 -7.19
C ASP A 162 -8.26 -13.49 -7.66
N PRO A 163 -8.67 -14.58 -8.34
CA PRO A 163 -10.06 -14.70 -8.82
C PRO A 163 -11.09 -14.62 -7.68
N SER A 164 -10.74 -15.06 -6.47
CA SER A 164 -11.58 -14.93 -5.28
C SER A 164 -11.72 -13.51 -4.75
N GLY A 165 -10.88 -12.57 -5.22
CA GLY A 165 -10.96 -11.17 -4.85
C GLY A 165 -12.12 -10.43 -5.50
N TYR A 166 -12.71 -10.98 -6.56
CA TYR A 166 -13.89 -10.44 -7.21
C TYR A 166 -15.13 -10.68 -6.35
N ILE A 167 -15.77 -9.60 -5.91
CA ILE A 167 -16.97 -9.63 -5.09
C ILE A 167 -18.15 -9.24 -5.96
N SER A 168 -19.04 -10.20 -6.22
CA SER A 168 -20.35 -9.95 -6.83
C SER A 168 -21.38 -9.64 -5.75
N ARG A 169 -22.43 -8.91 -6.13
CA ARG A 169 -23.65 -8.80 -5.33
C ARG A 169 -24.65 -9.90 -5.63
#